data_AF-A0A951MXN3-F1
#
_entry.id   AF-A0A951MXN3-F1
#
_cell.length_a   1.000
_cell.length_b   1.000
_cell.length_c   1.000
_cell.angle_alpha   90.00
_cell.angle_beta   90.00
_cell.angle_gamma   90.00
#
_symmetry.space_group_name_H-M   'P 1'
#
loop_
_entity.id
_entity.type
_entity.pdbx_description
1 polymer ?
#
loop_
_entity_poly.entity_id
_entity_poly.type
_entity_poly.pdbx_seq_one_letter_code
_entity_poly.pdbx_strand_id
1 'polypeptide(L)'
;MNFARAGSRFTRDFECLVAWLATKMDKDAVRRLVRIDWNTVGRICDRVVADELDPGRLDGLFHMGVDEVSWKRHHNYMTLVVNHDTNKVVWGAEGVTPRPSTVSSMSSEPPVAPRSRRCRWIWVRRSENL
;
A
#
# COMPACT_ATOMS: atom_id res chain seq x y z
N MET A 1 9.19 -1.90 25.36
CA MET A 1 9.02 -2.66 24.11
C MET A 1 8.42 -4.00 24.47
N ASN A 2 7.33 -4.39 23.82
CA ASN A 2 6.66 -5.66 24.11
C ASN A 2 7.30 -6.80 23.30
N PHE A 3 7.48 -7.95 23.94
CA PHE A 3 8.09 -9.15 23.34
C PHE A 3 7.26 -9.71 22.17
N ALA A 4 5.94 -9.55 22.21
CA ALA A 4 5.02 -9.94 21.15
C ALA A 4 3.94 -8.87 20.95
N ARG A 5 3.41 -8.75 19.72
CA ARG A 5 2.25 -7.89 19.42
C ARG A 5 0.97 -8.50 19.99
N ALA A 6 -0.03 -7.66 20.30
CA ALA A 6 -1.30 -8.12 20.84
C ALA A 6 -1.96 -9.16 19.90
N GLY A 7 -2.33 -10.32 20.44
CA GLY A 7 -2.93 -11.42 19.66
C GLY A 7 -1.97 -12.14 18.71
N SER A 8 -0.66 -11.90 18.79
CA SER A 8 0.33 -12.64 18.01
C SER A 8 0.76 -13.94 18.70
N ARG A 9 1.03 -14.96 17.88
CA ARG A 9 1.67 -16.22 18.29
C ARG A 9 3.18 -16.19 18.10
N PHE A 10 3.73 -15.07 17.59
CA PHE A 10 5.12 -14.90 17.23
C PHE A 10 5.75 -13.74 18.02
N THR A 11 7.07 -13.75 18.12
CA THR A 11 7.81 -12.63 18.70
C THR A 11 7.77 -11.43 17.78
N ARG A 12 7.88 -10.23 18.35
CA ARG A 12 7.90 -8.98 17.60
C ARG A 12 9.00 -8.97 16.53
N ASP A 13 10.19 -9.45 16.89
CA ASP A 13 11.35 -9.49 15.99
C ASP A 13 11.16 -10.49 14.84
N PHE A 14 10.54 -11.64 15.11
CA PHE A 14 10.19 -12.60 14.05
C PHE A 14 9.19 -12.01 13.06
N GLU A 15 8.16 -11.33 13.56
CA GLU A 15 7.20 -10.66 12.69
C GLU A 15 7.83 -9.54 11.85
N CYS A 16 8.73 -8.75 12.43
CA CYS A 16 9.48 -7.73 11.69
C CYS A 16 10.36 -8.35 10.60
N LEU A 17 11.03 -9.47 10.90
CA LEU A 17 11.80 -10.22 9.92
C LEU A 17 10.91 -10.73 8.78
N VAL A 18 9.77 -11.35 9.08
CA VAL A 18 8.83 -11.85 8.07
C VAL A 18 8.30 -10.72 7.20
N ALA A 19 7.91 -9.59 7.79
CA ALA A 19 7.44 -8.43 7.04
C ALA A 19 8.54 -7.86 6.14
N TRP A 20 9.79 -7.79 6.62
CA TRP A 20 10.93 -7.38 5.80
C TRP A 20 11.18 -8.34 4.64
N LEU A 21 11.15 -9.65 4.87
CA LEU A 21 11.32 -10.67 3.82
C LEU A 21 10.22 -10.57 2.76
N ALA A 22 8.97 -10.27 3.16
CA ALA A 22 7.86 -10.08 2.23
C ALA A 22 8.07 -8.90 1.25
N THR A 23 8.92 -7.91 1.60
CA THR A 23 9.26 -6.79 0.70
C THR A 23 10.39 -7.13 -0.28
N LYS A 24 11.15 -8.20 -0.05
CA LYS A 24 12.38 -8.52 -0.79
C LYS A 24 12.33 -9.83 -1.56
N MET A 25 11.43 -10.75 -1.19
CA MET A 25 11.39 -12.11 -1.71
C MET A 25 10.02 -12.44 -2.28
N ASP A 26 9.98 -13.42 -3.20
CA ASP A 26 8.73 -13.96 -3.71
C ASP A 26 7.99 -14.80 -2.65
N LYS A 27 6.69 -15.01 -2.89
CA LYS A 27 5.80 -15.72 -1.98
C LYS A 27 6.30 -17.11 -1.61
N ASP A 28 6.82 -17.87 -2.56
CA ASP A 28 7.20 -19.26 -2.31
C ASP A 28 8.54 -19.34 -1.58
N ALA A 29 9.49 -18.45 -1.89
CA ALA A 29 10.75 -18.35 -1.18
C ALA A 29 10.54 -17.97 0.30
N VAL A 30 9.66 -17.01 0.60
CA VAL A 30 9.30 -16.67 1.99
C VAL A 30 8.69 -17.88 2.69
N ARG A 31 7.67 -18.52 2.11
CA ARG A 31 7.00 -19.68 2.72
C ARG A 31 7.97 -20.84 2.99
N ARG A 32 8.91 -21.10 2.08
CA ARG A 32 9.93 -22.15 2.25
C ARG A 32 10.95 -21.80 3.33
N LEU A 33 11.36 -20.53 3.42
CA LEU A 33 12.36 -20.07 4.38
C LEU A 33 11.80 -20.07 5.81
N VAL A 34 10.66 -19.42 6.04
CA VAL A 34 10.09 -19.24 7.38
C VAL A 34 9.05 -20.29 7.78
N ARG A 35 8.66 -21.18 6.84
CA ARG A 35 7.74 -22.31 7.05
C ARG A 35 6.35 -21.91 7.60
N ILE A 36 5.86 -20.74 7.22
CA ILE A 36 4.52 -20.26 7.58
C ILE A 36 3.64 -20.12 6.35
N ASP A 37 2.33 -20.25 6.53
CA ASP A 37 1.38 -20.05 5.45
C ASP A 37 1.33 -18.58 5.00
N TRP A 38 1.06 -18.35 3.72
CA TRP A 38 1.00 -17.00 3.16
C TRP A 38 -0.08 -16.13 3.80
N ASN A 39 -1.21 -16.72 4.19
CA ASN A 39 -2.25 -15.95 4.90
C ASN A 39 -1.76 -15.50 6.27
N THR A 40 -0.84 -16.24 6.88
CA THR A 40 -0.20 -15.84 8.15
C THR A 40 0.79 -14.71 7.92
N VAL A 41 1.58 -14.78 6.84
CA VAL A 41 2.47 -13.67 6.41
C VAL A 41 1.65 -12.38 6.23
N GLY A 42 0.51 -12.45 5.53
CA GLY A 42 -0.38 -11.29 5.35
C GLY A 42 -0.82 -10.66 6.67
N ARG A 43 -1.34 -11.47 7.60
CA ARG A 43 -1.74 -10.98 8.94
C ARG A 43 -0.58 -10.39 9.74
N ILE A 44 0.63 -10.94 9.58
CA ILE A 44 1.83 -10.38 10.20
C ILE A 44 2.12 -9.00 9.61
N CYS A 45 2.10 -8.87 8.28
CA CYS A 45 2.31 -7.60 7.61
C CYS A 45 1.28 -6.55 8.05
N ASP A 46 -0.01 -6.91 8.14
CA ASP A 46 -1.06 -6.00 8.59
C ASP A 46 -0.76 -5.44 9.99
N ARG A 47 -0.33 -6.31 10.91
CA ARG A 47 0.05 -5.91 12.28
C ARG A 47 1.31 -5.05 12.33
N VAL A 48 2.35 -5.43 11.57
CA VAL A 48 3.60 -4.67 11.50
C VAL A 48 3.35 -3.30 10.91
N VAL A 49 2.55 -3.19 9.84
CA VAL A 49 2.16 -1.90 9.25
C VAL A 49 1.34 -1.09 10.25
N ALA A 50 0.37 -1.67 10.94
CA ALA A 50 -0.43 -0.94 11.92
C ALA A 50 0.43 -0.32 13.05
N ASP A 51 1.49 -1.01 13.48
CA ASP A 51 2.38 -0.54 14.56
C ASP A 51 3.48 0.42 14.08
N GLU A 52 4.07 0.18 12.90
CA GLU A 52 5.28 0.87 12.44
C GLU A 52 4.99 1.98 11.41
N LEU A 53 3.75 2.08 10.92
CA LEU A 53 3.39 3.10 9.96
C LEU A 53 3.26 4.46 10.64
N ASP A 54 4.07 5.40 10.14
CA ASP A 54 4.10 6.78 10.64
C ASP A 54 2.72 7.46 10.52
N PRO A 55 2.09 7.85 11.65
CA PRO A 55 0.81 8.56 11.62
C PRO A 55 0.91 9.96 11.00
N GLY A 56 2.10 10.59 11.03
CA GLY A 56 2.37 11.90 10.44
C GLY A 56 2.70 11.85 8.95
N ARG A 57 2.62 10.68 8.28
CA ARG A 57 3.02 10.53 6.87
C ARG A 57 2.26 11.42 5.87
N LEU A 58 1.10 11.96 6.29
CA LEU A 58 0.26 12.85 5.49
C LEU A 58 0.53 14.33 5.79
N ASP A 59 1.33 14.64 6.80
CA ASP A 59 1.61 16.01 7.21
C ASP A 59 2.45 16.72 6.14
N GLY A 60 1.98 17.89 5.70
CA GLY A 60 2.67 18.67 4.67
C GLY A 60 2.64 18.06 3.27
N LEU A 61 1.79 17.06 3.01
CA LEU A 61 1.66 16.42 1.70
C LEU A 61 1.14 17.40 0.65
N PHE A 62 2.05 17.96 -0.15
CA PHE A 62 1.73 18.96 -1.16
C PHE A 62 1.91 18.46 -2.58
N HIS A 63 3.01 17.72 -2.86
CA HIS A 63 3.28 17.09 -4.15
C HIS A 63 2.93 15.61 -4.11
N MET A 64 1.83 15.25 -4.77
CA MET A 64 1.37 13.87 -4.89
C MET A 64 1.44 13.39 -6.33
N GLY A 65 1.95 12.16 -6.50
CA GLY A 65 1.82 11.38 -7.73
C GLY A 65 0.71 10.36 -7.58
N VAL A 66 -0.06 10.16 -8.64
CA VAL A 66 -1.04 9.08 -8.74
C VAL A 66 -0.57 8.15 -9.85
N ASP A 67 -0.41 6.88 -9.54
CA ASP A 67 0.01 5.84 -10.48
C ASP A 67 -1.01 4.71 -10.52
N GLU A 68 -1.11 4.03 -11.67
CA GLU A 68 -2.02 2.91 -11.88
C GLU A 68 -1.23 1.67 -12.29
N VAL A 69 -1.17 0.69 -11.39
CA VAL A 69 -0.44 -0.56 -11.59
C VAL A 69 -1.43 -1.65 -12.01
N SER A 70 -1.29 -2.16 -13.23
CA SER A 70 -2.07 -3.32 -13.66
C SER A 70 -1.43 -4.62 -13.14
N TRP A 71 -2.23 -5.51 -12.55
CA TRP A 71 -1.77 -6.81 -12.05
C TRP A 71 -2.53 -7.94 -12.76
N LYS A 72 -1.81 -8.80 -13.47
CA LYS A 72 -2.32 -9.88 -14.35
C LYS A 72 -3.04 -9.40 -15.62
N ARG A 73 -2.97 -10.24 -16.67
CA ARG A 73 -3.80 -10.08 -17.87
C ARG A 73 -5.27 -10.21 -17.44
N HIS A 74 -6.10 -9.22 -17.83
CA HIS A 74 -7.55 -9.04 -17.53
C HIS A 74 -7.89 -7.97 -16.48
N HIS A 75 -7.52 -6.71 -16.75
CA HIS A 75 -8.20 -5.51 -16.22
C HIS A 75 -8.33 -5.38 -14.69
N ASN A 76 -7.36 -5.90 -13.93
CA ASN A 76 -7.23 -5.57 -12.53
C ASN A 76 -6.20 -4.44 -12.40
N TYR A 77 -6.67 -3.31 -11.91
CA TYR A 77 -5.87 -2.12 -11.74
C TYR A 77 -5.75 -1.82 -10.26
N MET A 78 -4.62 -1.26 -9.84
CA MET A 78 -4.42 -0.76 -8.49
C MET A 78 -3.95 0.69 -8.60
N THR A 79 -4.72 1.61 -8.03
CA THR A 79 -4.34 3.03 -7.95
C THR A 79 -3.48 3.22 -6.71
N LEU A 80 -2.29 3.82 -6.88
CA LEU A 80 -1.37 4.17 -5.81
C LEU A 80 -1.20 5.69 -5.78
N VAL A 81 -1.23 6.27 -4.59
CA VAL A 81 -0.86 7.68 -4.36
C VAL A 81 0.45 7.71 -3.61
N VAL A 82 1.42 8.45 -4.14
CA VAL A 82 2.76 8.60 -3.59
C VAL A 82 3.05 10.05 -3.25
N ASN A 83 3.72 10.27 -2.12
CA ASN A 83 4.34 11.55 -1.82
C ASN A 83 5.63 11.65 -2.65
N HIS A 84 5.70 12.63 -3.55
CA HIS A 84 6.87 12.81 -4.42
C HIS A 84 8.09 13.37 -3.71
N ASP A 85 7.91 14.14 -2.63
CA ASP A 85 9.01 14.74 -1.89
C ASP A 85 9.74 13.66 -1.04
N THR A 86 8.99 12.68 -0.52
CA THR A 86 9.55 11.60 0.31
C THR A 86 9.65 10.25 -0.40
N ASN A 87 9.12 10.12 -1.62
CA ASN A 87 8.95 8.86 -2.35
C ASN A 87 8.26 7.75 -1.54
N LYS A 88 7.32 8.12 -0.65
CA LYS A 88 6.56 7.16 0.18
C LYS A 88 5.15 6.98 -0.37
N VAL A 89 4.66 5.76 -0.39
CA VAL A 89 3.24 5.47 -0.71
C VAL A 89 2.38 5.91 0.47
N VAL A 90 1.39 6.76 0.20
CA VAL A 90 0.47 7.32 1.20
C VAL A 90 -0.90 6.66 1.17
N TRP A 91 -1.31 6.16 0.00
CA TRP A 91 -2.59 5.49 -0.19
C TRP A 91 -2.54 4.51 -1.37
N GLY A 92 -3.38 3.49 -1.32
CA GLY A 92 -3.61 2.59 -2.46
C GLY A 92 -4.99 1.96 -2.39
N ALA A 93 -5.62 1.76 -3.54
CA ALA A 93 -6.86 1.00 -3.65
C ALA A 93 -6.90 0.19 -4.94
N GLU A 94 -7.69 -0.87 -4.91
CA GLU A 94 -8.05 -1.60 -6.12
C GLU A 94 -8.94 -0.71 -7.01
N GLY A 95 -8.58 -0.61 -8.27
CA GLY A 95 -9.35 0.06 -9.30
C GLY A 95 -10.61 -0.74 -9.61
N VAL A 96 -11.75 -0.04 -9.70
CA VAL A 96 -13.00 -0.65 -10.16
C VAL A 96 -12.83 -0.97 -11.64
N THR A 97 -12.86 -2.26 -12.02
CA THR A 97 -12.98 -2.64 -13.42
C THR A 97 -14.25 -2.00 -13.99
N PRO A 98 -14.15 -1.06 -14.95
CA PRO A 98 -15.36 -0.52 -15.54
C PRO A 98 -15.98 -1.63 -16.38
N ARG A 99 -17.20 -2.08 -16.06
CA ARG A 99 -18.01 -2.70 -17.12
C ARG A 99 -18.22 -1.63 -18.20
N PRO A 100 -18.20 -1.99 -19.49
CA PRO A 100 -18.31 -1.02 -20.59
C PRO A 100 -19.61 -0.19 -20.61
N SER A 101 -20.54 -0.39 -19.66
CA SER A 101 -21.82 0.35 -19.56
C SER A 101 -21.96 1.27 -18.34
N THR A 102 -20.92 1.49 -17.52
CA THR A 102 -21.06 2.41 -16.37
C THR A 102 -19.85 3.30 -16.22
N VAL A 103 -19.74 4.29 -17.10
CA VAL A 103 -18.93 5.48 -16.88
C VAL A 103 -19.86 6.56 -16.38
N SER A 104 -20.21 6.52 -15.10
CA SER A 104 -20.85 7.64 -14.40
C SER A 104 -20.56 7.52 -12.90
N SER A 105 -20.10 8.65 -12.34
CA SER A 105 -19.77 8.92 -10.94
C SER A 105 -18.59 8.17 -10.32
N MET A 106 -17.36 8.55 -10.71
CA MET A 106 -16.38 8.88 -9.68
C MET A 106 -16.75 10.29 -9.21
N SER A 107 -17.39 10.37 -8.05
CA SER A 107 -17.62 11.63 -7.37
C SER A 107 -16.30 12.37 -7.23
N SER A 108 -16.30 13.64 -7.60
CA SER A 108 -15.19 14.58 -7.46
C SER A 108 -14.85 14.92 -6.00
N GLU A 109 -15.46 14.26 -5.02
CA GLU A 109 -15.27 14.53 -3.60
C GLU A 109 -14.30 13.51 -3.00
N PRO A 110 -13.08 13.94 -2.62
CA PRO A 110 -12.19 13.10 -1.84
C PRO A 110 -12.81 12.85 -0.46
N PRO A 111 -12.60 11.66 0.16
CA PRO A 111 -12.96 11.46 1.56
C PRO A 111 -12.28 12.56 2.40
N VAL A 112 -13.07 13.19 3.28
CA VAL A 112 -12.71 14.40 4.04
C VAL A 112 -11.25 14.39 4.49
N ALA A 113 -10.42 15.14 3.77
CA ALA A 113 -9.03 15.39 4.14
C ALA A 113 -8.97 16.35 5.33
N PRO A 114 -8.01 16.20 6.25
CA PRO A 114 -7.78 17.19 7.30
C PRO A 114 -7.49 18.57 6.68
N ARG A 115 -7.94 19.61 7.40
CA ARG A 115 -8.15 21.00 6.99
C ARG A 115 -6.92 21.82 6.53
N SER A 116 -5.83 21.21 6.06
CA SER A 116 -4.68 21.96 5.55
C SER A 116 -4.84 22.28 4.05
N ARG A 117 -4.91 23.57 3.75
CA ARG A 117 -5.27 24.12 2.43
C ARG A 117 -4.17 23.90 1.38
N ARG A 118 -4.63 23.60 0.16
CA ARG A 118 -3.92 23.54 -1.13
C ARG A 118 -2.95 22.37 -1.27
N CYS A 119 -3.37 21.28 -1.92
CA CYS A 119 -2.48 20.34 -2.60
C CYS A 119 -2.45 20.71 -4.09
N ARG A 120 -1.27 20.74 -4.72
CA ARG A 120 -1.14 20.99 -6.16
C ARG A 120 -0.82 19.65 -6.84
N TRP A 121 -1.73 19.18 -7.68
CA TRP A 121 -1.56 17.96 -8.47
C TRP A 121 -0.52 18.20 -9.57
N ILE A 122 0.61 17.48 -9.55
CA ILE A 122 1.59 17.47 -10.63
C ILE A 122 1.64 16.04 -11.18
N TRP A 123 1.11 15.84 -12.37
CA TRP A 123 1.19 14.57 -13.09
C TRP A 123 2.57 14.44 -13.74
N VAL A 124 3.33 13.42 -13.37
CA VAL A 124 4.45 12.92 -14.19
C VAL A 124 4.00 11.61 -14.83
N ARG A 125 3.63 11.69 -16.12
CA ARG A 125 3.35 10.52 -16.95
C ARG A 125 4.66 9.72 -17.07
N ARG A 126 4.74 8.50 -16.52
CA ARG A 126 5.77 7.55 -16.94
C ARG A 126 5.21 6.76 -18.12
N SER A 127 5.72 7.05 -19.31
CA SER A 127 5.50 6.20 -20.48
C SER A 127 6.45 5.01 -20.42
N GLU A 128 6.02 3.94 -21.09
CA GLU A 128 6.79 2.83 -21.67
C GLU A 128 6.87 1.53 -20.86
N ASN A 129 6.11 0.57 -21.42
CA ASN A 129 6.49 -0.79 -21.74
C ASN A 129 6.93 -1.71 -20.59
N LEU A 130 6.06 -2.69 -20.29
CA LEU A 130 6.30 -4.13 -20.49
C LEU A 130 4.97 -4.89 -20.43
#